data_AF-A0A816DVQ4-F1
#
_entry.id   AF-A0A816DVQ4-F1
#
_cell.length_a   1.000
_cell.length_b   1.000
_cell.length_c   1.000
_cell.angle_alpha   90.00
_cell.angle_beta   90.00
_cell.angle_gamma   90.00
#
_symmetry.space_group_name_H-M   'P 1'
#
loop_
_entity.id
_entity.type
_entity.pdbx_description
1 polymer ?
#
loop_
_entity_poly.entity_id
_entity_poly.type
_entity_poly.pdbx_seq_one_letter_code
_entity_poly.pdbx_strand_id
1 'polypeptide(L)'
;MSSSSTPPSNNRSRVKLYTLNEERQWDDRGTGFVTCISPTSSNTNHSIIVKSEVDGSTLLESKIQLHTKYQKQQETLIVWSEGEKYDLALSFQEKAGCDDIWESICDVQAKDSSSFLATGNNLTTDSAIYESDDECIEPNENYLSSTINLPPVDLGHLRDICELFSPEKVRDATRRDFLARAIESDNYVRKLIDLFRICEDLDNLESLHQLYEIIRSIFYLNKSTLFEILFSDEFIMDVIGCLEYEPQLNLKTKRNHREFLNKKATFKEVIPIGNQELLVKIHQTYRIQYIQDAILPAPSLFEENLLSTMNSFLFFNKVEIVTLLYEDPKFLTQLFSTLKDDNLPDDKRKDLMLFLKEFCVFSQTLQQQNRDNFFQALATHGILNVIQVMLSLDDVTTKQAALDVFASIVECNPSTVREYMLQEAQSIQDDDELLLNLVISEIQSDPDPELSGALNLMNYLKLLIDPENMMAVSISEKTEFLTFFYIRSMSVLLAPLMANTSDLKLVRDDF
;
A
#
# COMPACT_ATOMS: atom_id res chain seq x y z
N MET A 1 0.07 28.21 -61.68
CA MET A 1 0.06 28.52 -60.23
C MET A 1 -0.36 27.26 -59.51
N SER A 2 0.65 26.52 -59.05
CA SER A 2 0.53 25.23 -58.37
C SER A 2 0.25 25.49 -56.89
N SER A 3 -0.92 25.08 -56.43
CA SER A 3 -1.31 25.12 -55.02
C SER A 3 -0.52 24.05 -54.25
N SER A 4 0.45 24.50 -53.46
CA SER A 4 1.22 23.71 -52.51
C SER A 4 0.30 23.14 -51.43
N SER A 5 0.11 21.82 -51.44
CA SER A 5 -0.40 21.06 -50.30
C SER A 5 0.64 21.08 -49.18
N THR A 6 0.30 21.68 -48.05
CA THR A 6 1.03 21.58 -46.79
C THR A 6 1.12 20.10 -46.35
N PRO A 7 2.30 19.58 -45.95
CA PRO A 7 2.41 18.23 -45.40
C PRO A 7 1.80 18.19 -44.00
N PRO A 8 1.28 17.03 -43.53
CA PRO A 8 0.80 16.89 -42.17
C PRO A 8 1.96 17.08 -41.19
N SER A 9 1.72 17.82 -40.11
CA SER A 9 2.65 18.04 -39.01
C SER A 9 3.08 16.68 -38.43
N ASN A 10 4.33 16.30 -38.68
CA ASN A 10 4.93 15.08 -38.16
C ASN A 10 5.31 15.32 -36.68
N ASN A 11 4.32 15.25 -35.77
CA ASN A 11 4.54 15.33 -34.32
C ASN A 11 5.30 14.08 -33.89
N ARG A 12 6.63 14.15 -33.90
CA ARG A 12 7.51 13.08 -33.47
C ARG A 12 7.81 13.26 -31.98
N SER A 13 7.21 12.44 -31.14
CA SER A 13 7.43 12.49 -29.69
C SER A 13 8.71 11.74 -29.33
N ARG A 14 9.53 12.35 -28.47
CA ARG A 14 10.79 11.77 -28.01
C ARG A 14 10.54 10.76 -26.88
N VAL A 15 11.13 9.57 -26.99
CA VAL A 15 10.96 8.44 -26.07
C VAL A 15 12.28 7.75 -25.76
N LYS A 16 12.38 7.15 -24.57
CA LYS A 16 13.37 6.13 -24.24
C LYS A 16 12.74 4.75 -24.31
N LEU A 17 13.42 3.82 -24.96
CA LEU A 17 13.00 2.43 -25.08
C LEU A 17 13.72 1.57 -24.05
N TYR A 18 12.98 0.75 -23.34
CA TYR A 18 13.52 -0.22 -22.38
C TYR A 18 13.07 -1.64 -22.73
N THR A 19 13.94 -2.61 -22.45
CA THR A 19 13.60 -4.05 -22.49
C THR A 19 13.97 -4.71 -21.18
N LEU A 20 13.11 -5.59 -20.67
CA LEU A 20 13.43 -6.37 -19.49
C LEU A 20 14.40 -7.51 -19.85
N ASN A 21 15.49 -7.64 -19.10
CA ASN A 21 16.50 -8.69 -19.30
C ASN A 21 16.21 -9.95 -18.45
N GLU A 22 17.03 -11.00 -18.62
CA GLU A 22 16.87 -12.29 -17.90
C GLU A 22 17.01 -12.16 -16.37
N GLU A 23 17.69 -11.11 -15.90
CA GLU A 23 17.86 -10.78 -14.47
C GLU A 23 16.71 -9.92 -13.92
N ARG A 24 15.64 -9.70 -14.71
CA ARG A 24 14.48 -8.86 -14.40
C ARG A 24 14.82 -7.39 -14.13
N GLN A 25 15.86 -6.87 -14.79
CA GLN A 25 16.20 -5.45 -14.79
C GLN A 25 15.89 -4.80 -16.16
N TRP A 26 15.56 -3.51 -16.15
CA TRP A 26 15.25 -2.77 -17.36
C TRP A 26 16.52 -2.24 -18.03
N ASP A 27 16.85 -2.78 -19.20
CA ASP A 27 17.97 -2.32 -20.01
C ASP A 27 17.54 -1.16 -20.92
N ASP A 28 18.26 -0.03 -20.88
CA ASP A 28 18.09 1.09 -21.80
C ASP A 28 18.56 0.70 -23.21
N ARG A 29 17.62 0.65 -24.16
CA ARG A 29 17.86 0.31 -25.57
C ARG A 29 18.13 1.54 -26.45
N GLY A 30 18.08 2.74 -25.89
CA GLY A 30 18.36 3.99 -26.56
C GLY A 30 17.19 4.97 -26.57
N THR A 31 17.51 6.21 -26.96
CA THR A 31 16.55 7.31 -27.10
C THR A 31 16.24 7.55 -28.56
N GLY A 32 14.97 7.79 -28.87
CA GLY A 32 14.52 7.99 -30.24
C GLY A 32 13.18 8.72 -30.34
N PHE A 33 12.68 8.82 -31.56
CA PHE A 33 11.39 9.40 -31.87
C PHE A 33 10.39 8.30 -32.24
N VAL A 34 9.26 8.27 -31.56
CA VAL A 34 8.19 7.30 -31.82
C VAL A 34 7.20 7.84 -32.84
N THR A 35 6.73 6.96 -33.70
CA THR A 35 5.65 7.21 -34.66
C THR A 35 4.78 5.97 -34.78
N CYS A 36 3.45 6.13 -34.76
CA CYS A 36 2.52 5.08 -35.13
C CYS A 36 2.21 5.18 -36.63
N ILE A 37 2.47 4.12 -37.40
CA ILE A 37 2.21 4.10 -38.84
C ILE A 37 0.87 3.41 -39.08
N SER A 38 -0.05 4.12 -39.75
CA SER A 38 -1.34 3.59 -40.19
C SER A 38 -1.21 2.71 -41.44
N PRO A 39 -2.17 1.78 -41.69
CA PRO A 39 -2.14 0.86 -42.81
C PRO A 39 -1.99 1.59 -44.15
N THR A 40 -1.07 1.13 -44.99
CA THR A 40 -1.01 1.47 -46.43
C THR A 40 -1.45 0.26 -47.24
N SER A 41 -1.71 0.44 -48.54
CA SER A 41 -2.29 -0.57 -49.44
C SER A 41 -1.57 -1.93 -49.52
N SER A 42 -0.43 -2.11 -48.86
CA SER A 42 0.32 -3.38 -48.76
C SER A 42 0.40 -4.00 -47.36
N ASN A 43 -0.07 -3.35 -46.27
CA ASN A 43 0.06 -3.87 -44.90
C ASN A 43 -1.15 -3.46 -44.04
N THR A 44 -1.85 -4.42 -43.45
CA THR A 44 -3.17 -4.22 -42.81
C THR A 44 -3.12 -3.76 -41.34
N ASN A 45 -1.94 -3.71 -40.71
CA ASN A 45 -1.82 -3.52 -39.26
C ASN A 45 -1.07 -2.22 -38.90
N HIS A 46 -1.54 -1.54 -37.85
CA HIS A 46 -0.84 -0.38 -37.30
C HIS A 46 0.43 -0.85 -36.57
N SER A 47 1.53 -0.12 -36.71
CA SER A 47 2.82 -0.47 -36.09
C SER A 47 3.44 0.72 -35.39
N ILE A 48 3.96 0.49 -34.18
CA ILE A 48 4.74 1.45 -33.40
C ILE A 48 6.19 1.34 -33.86
N ILE A 49 6.74 2.43 -34.38
CA ILE A 49 8.13 2.51 -34.84
C ILE A 49 8.87 3.56 -34.03
N VAL A 50 10.02 3.18 -33.46
CA VAL A 50 10.95 4.08 -32.79
C VAL A 50 12.21 4.20 -33.63
N LYS A 51 12.57 5.43 -34.01
CA LYS A 51 13.81 5.72 -34.74
C LYS A 51 14.82 6.42 -33.84
N SER A 52 16.04 5.90 -33.80
CA SER A 52 17.18 6.45 -33.07
C SER A 52 17.41 7.92 -33.43
N GLU A 53 17.64 8.76 -32.41
CA GLU A 53 17.98 10.18 -32.62
C GLU A 53 19.43 10.38 -33.10
N VAL A 54 20.29 9.37 -32.95
CA VAL A 54 21.73 9.45 -33.25
C VAL A 54 22.02 9.21 -34.73
N ASP A 55 21.43 8.15 -35.29
CA ASP A 55 21.75 7.66 -36.65
C ASP A 55 20.51 7.40 -37.51
N GLY A 56 19.30 7.62 -36.96
CA GLY A 56 18.04 7.40 -37.66
C GLY A 56 17.69 5.92 -37.90
N SER A 57 18.46 4.98 -37.33
CA SER A 57 18.18 3.56 -37.40
C SER A 57 16.87 3.21 -36.66
N THR A 58 16.25 2.10 -37.01
CA THR A 58 15.01 1.65 -36.33
C THR A 58 15.39 0.88 -35.07
N LEU A 59 15.04 1.43 -33.90
CA LEU A 59 15.28 0.82 -32.59
C LEU A 59 14.18 -0.21 -32.24
N LEU A 60 12.95 0.06 -32.68
CA LEU A 60 11.79 -0.80 -32.46
C LEU A 60 10.84 -0.70 -33.66
N GLU A 61 10.34 -1.85 -34.11
CA GLU A 61 9.17 -1.97 -34.97
C GLU A 61 8.27 -3.04 -34.35
N SER A 62 7.21 -2.60 -33.66
CA SER A 62 6.28 -3.49 -32.96
C SER A 62 4.89 -3.33 -33.56
N LYS A 63 4.28 -4.44 -33.96
CA LYS A 63 2.92 -4.43 -34.52
C LYS A 63 1.92 -4.32 -33.38
N ILE A 64 0.95 -3.42 -33.50
CA ILE A 64 -0.14 -3.31 -32.51
C ILE A 64 -1.05 -4.52 -32.69
N GLN A 65 -1.07 -5.42 -31.70
CA GLN A 65 -1.88 -6.65 -31.73
C GLN A 65 -3.10 -6.50 -30.81
N LEU A 66 -4.24 -7.06 -31.24
CA LEU A 66 -5.51 -6.97 -30.50
C LEU A 66 -5.46 -7.66 -29.12
N HIS A 67 -4.70 -8.75 -29.01
CA HIS A 67 -4.63 -9.57 -27.80
C HIS A 67 -3.45 -9.22 -26.88
N THR A 68 -2.62 -8.26 -27.27
CA THR A 68 -1.52 -7.76 -26.43
C THR A 68 -2.07 -6.79 -25.39
N LYS A 69 -1.68 -6.99 -24.13
CA LYS A 69 -2.04 -6.11 -23.01
C LYS A 69 -1.09 -4.92 -22.96
N TYR A 70 -1.45 -3.83 -23.62
CA TYR A 70 -0.78 -2.54 -23.44
C TYR A 70 -1.28 -1.88 -22.15
N GLN A 71 -0.37 -1.29 -21.37
CA GLN A 71 -0.70 -0.57 -20.14
C GLN A 71 -0.05 0.80 -20.14
N LYS A 72 -0.82 1.83 -19.79
CA LYS A 72 -0.31 3.17 -19.56
C LYS A 72 -0.10 3.40 -18.06
N GLN A 73 1.09 3.85 -17.67
CA GLN A 73 1.46 4.14 -16.29
C GLN A 73 1.98 5.57 -16.15
N GLN A 74 1.73 6.19 -14.98
CA GLN A 74 2.31 7.48 -14.56
C GLN A 74 2.20 8.61 -15.61
N GLU A 75 1.17 8.57 -16.46
CA GLU A 75 0.87 9.50 -17.57
C GLU A 75 1.87 9.54 -18.75
N THR A 76 3.10 9.09 -18.59
CA THR A 76 4.17 9.17 -19.62
C THR A 76 4.82 7.83 -19.97
N LEU A 77 4.30 6.70 -19.47
CA LEU A 77 4.89 5.38 -19.71
C LEU A 77 3.87 4.46 -20.38
N ILE A 78 4.30 3.72 -21.41
CA ILE A 78 3.52 2.63 -22.02
C ILE A 78 4.34 1.35 -21.95
N VAL A 79 3.77 0.28 -21.39
CA VAL A 79 4.42 -1.01 -21.18
C VAL A 79 3.59 -2.13 -21.81
N TRP A 80 4.23 -3.09 -22.47
CA TRP A 80 3.58 -4.28 -23.01
C TRP A 80 4.57 -5.44 -23.19
N SER A 81 4.03 -6.64 -23.38
CA SER A 81 4.81 -7.85 -23.69
C SER A 81 4.58 -8.29 -25.14
N GLU A 82 5.66 -8.56 -25.88
CA GLU A 82 5.62 -9.09 -27.23
C GLU A 82 6.07 -10.57 -27.23
N GLY A 83 5.10 -11.48 -27.34
CA GLY A 83 5.33 -12.92 -27.16
C GLY A 83 5.67 -13.31 -25.72
N GLU A 84 6.25 -14.49 -25.52
CA GLU A 84 6.59 -15.02 -24.17
C GLU A 84 7.94 -14.53 -23.63
N LYS A 85 8.68 -13.65 -24.34
CA LYS A 85 10.10 -13.37 -24.03
C LYS A 85 10.52 -11.91 -24.02
N TYR A 86 9.66 -10.96 -24.40
CA TYR A 86 10.06 -9.55 -24.53
C TYR A 86 9.07 -8.63 -23.82
N ASP A 87 9.46 -8.13 -22.65
CA ASP A 87 8.76 -7.02 -22.01
C ASP A 87 9.41 -5.71 -22.45
N LEU A 88 8.57 -4.82 -22.97
CA LEU A 88 8.94 -3.56 -23.61
C LEU A 88 8.30 -2.40 -22.85
N ALA A 89 9.06 -1.31 -22.68
CA ALA A 89 8.53 -0.06 -22.14
C ALA A 89 9.00 1.15 -22.95
N LEU A 90 8.06 2.06 -23.23
CA LEU A 90 8.33 3.38 -23.82
C LEU A 90 8.07 4.45 -22.76
N SER A 91 9.14 5.15 -22.39
CA SER A 91 9.07 6.32 -21.51
C SER A 91 9.11 7.59 -22.36
N PHE A 92 8.03 8.36 -22.30
CA PHE A 92 7.84 9.56 -23.10
C PHE A 92 8.35 10.78 -22.35
N GLN A 93 9.03 11.68 -23.07
CA GLN A 93 9.46 12.95 -22.49
C GLN A 93 8.26 13.87 -22.19
N GLU A 94 7.19 13.78 -22.98
CA GLU A 94 6.02 14.64 -22.87
C GLU A 94 4.74 13.79 -22.85
N LYS A 95 3.81 14.16 -21.95
CA LYS A 95 2.50 13.51 -21.80
C LYS A 95 1.69 13.50 -23.09
N ALA A 96 1.68 14.61 -23.85
CA ALA A 96 0.95 14.71 -25.11
C ALA A 96 1.37 13.62 -26.11
N GLY A 97 2.67 13.32 -26.21
CA GLY A 97 3.15 12.24 -27.07
C GLY A 97 2.75 10.85 -26.60
N CYS A 98 2.68 10.64 -25.28
CA CYS A 98 2.16 9.40 -24.70
C CYS A 98 0.67 9.24 -25.00
N ASP A 99 -0.10 10.33 -24.90
CA ASP A 99 -1.54 10.35 -25.18
C ASP A 99 -1.82 9.99 -26.65
N ASP A 100 -1.09 10.59 -27.59
CA ASP A 100 -1.27 10.36 -29.04
C ASP A 100 -1.03 8.88 -29.44
N ILE A 101 0.03 8.27 -28.90
CA ILE A 101 0.34 6.86 -29.17
C ILE A 101 -0.65 5.93 -28.45
N TRP A 102 -1.06 6.30 -27.24
CA TRP A 102 -2.05 5.55 -26.48
C TRP A 102 -3.41 5.54 -27.19
N GLU A 103 -3.86 6.68 -27.69
CA GLU A 103 -5.09 6.80 -28.48
C GLU A 103 -5.02 5.94 -29.74
N SER A 104 -3.88 5.94 -30.43
CA SER A 104 -3.66 5.07 -31.60
C SER A 104 -3.75 3.57 -31.27
N ILE A 105 -3.27 3.15 -30.10
CA ILE A 105 -3.39 1.76 -29.61
C ILE A 105 -4.86 1.46 -29.29
N CYS A 106 -5.53 2.36 -28.56
CA CYS A 106 -6.95 2.23 -28.22
C CYS A 106 -7.83 2.17 -29.47
N ASP A 107 -7.56 2.98 -30.50
CA ASP A 107 -8.32 2.99 -31.76
C ASP A 107 -8.26 1.65 -32.49
N VAL A 108 -7.09 0.98 -32.46
CA VAL A 108 -6.93 -0.35 -33.05
C VAL A 108 -7.69 -1.39 -32.22
N GLN A 109 -7.65 -1.28 -30.89
CA GLN A 109 -8.39 -2.18 -29.99
C GLN A 109 -9.91 -1.89 -29.98
N ALA A 110 -10.33 -0.68 -30.32
CA ALA A 110 -11.73 -0.23 -30.34
C ALA A 110 -12.44 -0.48 -31.67
N LYS A 111 -11.74 -0.52 -32.80
CA LYS A 111 -12.35 -0.73 -34.12
C LYS A 111 -13.12 -2.06 -34.26
N ASP A 112 -12.78 -3.10 -33.50
CA ASP A 112 -13.59 -4.32 -33.40
C ASP A 112 -14.73 -4.22 -32.38
N SER A 113 -14.58 -3.38 -31.35
CA SER A 113 -15.65 -3.07 -30.38
C SER A 113 -16.78 -2.25 -31.03
N SER A 114 -16.48 -1.46 -32.05
CA SER A 114 -17.45 -0.66 -32.82
C SER A 114 -18.23 -1.43 -33.90
N SER A 115 -17.97 -2.73 -34.11
CA SER A 115 -18.94 -3.59 -34.82
C SER A 115 -20.12 -4.02 -33.93
N PHE A 116 -20.07 -3.67 -32.63
CA PHE A 116 -21.08 -4.06 -31.65
C PHE A 116 -21.82 -2.88 -30.98
N LEU A 117 -21.43 -1.63 -31.24
CA LEU A 117 -21.96 -0.45 -30.53
C LEU A 117 -22.30 0.70 -31.49
N ALA A 118 -23.33 0.53 -32.31
CA ALA A 118 -23.93 1.62 -33.07
C ALA A 118 -25.45 1.65 -32.96
N THR A 119 -26.01 1.64 -31.74
CA THR A 119 -27.20 2.45 -31.44
C THR A 119 -27.32 2.67 -29.92
N GLY A 120 -26.99 3.87 -29.46
CA GLY A 120 -27.10 4.23 -28.05
C GLY A 120 -26.84 5.70 -27.79
N ASN A 121 -27.73 6.55 -28.31
CA ASN A 121 -28.33 7.72 -27.63
C ASN A 121 -28.53 8.92 -28.57
N ASN A 122 -29.79 9.25 -28.82
CA ASN A 122 -30.30 10.60 -28.53
C ASN A 122 -31.83 10.55 -28.39
N LEU A 123 -32.32 10.93 -27.21
CA LEU A 123 -33.72 11.24 -26.99
C LEU A 123 -34.03 12.58 -27.66
N THR A 124 -34.98 12.60 -28.58
CA THR A 124 -36.01 13.66 -28.69
C THR A 124 -37.22 13.14 -29.45
N THR A 125 -38.38 13.62 -29.01
CA THR A 125 -39.76 13.34 -29.38
C THR A 125 -40.10 13.53 -30.86
N ASP A 126 -41.20 12.86 -31.25
CA ASP A 126 -42.10 13.07 -32.39
C ASP A 126 -41.86 12.35 -33.74
N SER A 127 -42.74 11.36 -33.94
CA SER A 127 -43.57 11.12 -35.14
C SER A 127 -43.05 10.28 -36.33
N ALA A 128 -43.99 9.44 -36.79
CA ALA A 128 -44.16 8.80 -38.11
C ALA A 128 -43.40 7.49 -38.44
N ILE A 129 -44.16 6.40 -38.30
CA ILE A 129 -44.40 5.31 -39.28
C ILE A 129 -43.45 5.29 -40.49
N TYR A 130 -42.71 4.20 -40.68
CA TYR A 130 -42.67 3.43 -41.95
C TYR A 130 -42.14 2.01 -41.67
N GLU A 131 -42.88 1.02 -42.18
CA GLU A 131 -42.53 -0.39 -42.29
C GLU A 131 -41.41 -0.58 -43.32
N SER A 132 -40.49 -1.52 -43.08
CA SER A 132 -39.95 -2.37 -44.14
C SER A 132 -39.26 -3.60 -43.54
N ASP A 133 -39.82 -4.76 -43.87
CA ASP A 133 -39.23 -6.09 -43.74
C ASP A 133 -37.85 -6.18 -44.43
N ASP A 134 -36.88 -6.91 -43.86
CA ASP A 134 -36.61 -8.31 -44.21
C ASP A 134 -35.31 -8.82 -43.55
N GLU A 135 -35.26 -10.15 -43.43
CA GLU A 135 -34.12 -11.05 -43.17
C GLU A 135 -33.64 -11.30 -41.72
N CYS A 136 -34.13 -12.45 -41.25
CA CYS A 136 -33.77 -13.18 -40.03
C CYS A 136 -32.26 -13.49 -39.95
N ILE A 137 -31.62 -12.99 -38.89
CA ILE A 137 -30.44 -13.63 -38.29
C ILE A 137 -30.78 -13.79 -36.81
N GLU A 138 -30.93 -15.04 -36.35
CA GLU A 138 -31.22 -15.35 -34.94
C GLU A 138 -30.13 -14.75 -34.03
N PRO A 139 -30.46 -13.80 -33.13
CA PRO A 139 -29.50 -13.31 -32.15
C PRO A 139 -29.40 -14.33 -31.01
N ASN A 140 -28.20 -14.88 -30.85
CA ASN A 140 -27.81 -15.73 -29.72
C ASN A 140 -28.16 -15.03 -28.39
N GLU A 141 -29.19 -15.52 -27.69
CA GLU A 141 -29.89 -14.89 -26.54
C GLU A 141 -29.07 -14.75 -25.23
N ASN A 142 -27.73 -14.83 -25.23
CA ASN A 142 -26.97 -15.02 -23.98
C ASN A 142 -26.13 -13.85 -23.47
N TYR A 143 -26.27 -12.64 -24.02
CA TYR A 143 -25.54 -11.46 -23.50
C TYR A 143 -26.43 -10.38 -22.86
N LEU A 144 -27.75 -10.58 -22.78
CA LEU A 144 -28.71 -9.60 -22.22
C LEU A 144 -29.39 -10.05 -20.92
N SER A 145 -29.03 -11.21 -20.36
CA SER A 145 -29.47 -11.58 -19.01
C SER A 145 -28.60 -10.85 -17.98
N SER A 146 -29.09 -9.72 -17.49
CA SER A 146 -28.53 -8.92 -16.39
C SER A 146 -28.66 -9.58 -15.00
N THR A 147 -28.94 -10.90 -14.94
CA THR A 147 -29.12 -11.65 -13.69
C THR A 147 -28.25 -12.90 -13.70
N ILE A 148 -27.28 -12.98 -12.78
CA ILE A 148 -26.51 -14.20 -12.53
C ILE A 148 -27.32 -15.07 -11.57
N ASN A 149 -27.77 -16.24 -12.04
CA ASN A 149 -28.39 -17.23 -11.18
C ASN A 149 -27.30 -18.06 -10.49
N LEU A 150 -27.25 -17.99 -9.17
CA LEU A 150 -26.31 -18.78 -8.38
C LEU A 150 -26.84 -20.22 -8.22
N PRO A 151 -26.01 -21.25 -8.47
CA PRO A 151 -26.34 -22.62 -8.13
C PRO A 151 -26.61 -22.79 -6.64
N PRO A 152 -27.47 -23.74 -6.22
CA PRO A 152 -27.67 -24.03 -4.81
C PRO A 152 -26.36 -24.49 -4.15
N VAL A 153 -26.15 -24.09 -2.90
CA VAL A 153 -24.97 -24.49 -2.14
C VAL A 153 -25.18 -25.88 -1.53
N ASP A 154 -24.80 -26.90 -2.29
CA ASP A 154 -24.78 -28.29 -1.84
C ASP A 154 -23.61 -29.06 -2.49
N LEU A 155 -23.34 -30.27 -1.99
CA LEU A 155 -22.23 -31.11 -2.44
C LEU A 155 -22.29 -31.45 -3.94
N GLY A 156 -23.48 -31.52 -4.54
CA GLY A 156 -23.65 -31.89 -5.94
C GLY A 156 -23.29 -30.75 -6.90
N HIS A 157 -23.44 -29.51 -6.45
CA HIS A 157 -23.25 -28.32 -7.29
C HIS A 157 -21.96 -27.55 -7.01
N LEU A 158 -21.12 -27.97 -6.05
CA LEU A 158 -19.84 -27.30 -5.75
C LEU A 158 -18.95 -27.09 -6.98
N ARG A 159 -18.92 -28.05 -7.90
CA ARG A 159 -18.18 -27.92 -9.16
C ARG A 159 -18.74 -26.80 -10.05
N ASP A 160 -20.06 -26.70 -10.15
CA ASP A 160 -20.73 -25.65 -10.92
C ASP A 160 -20.48 -24.27 -10.32
N ILE A 161 -20.39 -24.20 -8.99
CA ILE A 161 -20.02 -22.98 -8.26
C ILE A 161 -18.58 -22.59 -8.58
N CYS A 162 -17.62 -23.52 -8.52
CA CYS A 162 -16.23 -23.25 -8.93
C CYS A 162 -16.16 -22.73 -10.38
N GLU A 163 -16.97 -23.30 -11.27
CA GLU A 163 -17.01 -22.87 -12.66
C GLU A 163 -17.51 -21.43 -12.84
N LEU A 164 -18.25 -20.84 -11.89
CA LEU A 164 -18.62 -19.41 -11.94
C LEU A 164 -17.40 -18.50 -11.85
N PHE A 165 -16.36 -18.95 -11.14
CA PHE A 165 -15.13 -18.21 -10.90
C PHE A 165 -14.03 -18.50 -11.93
N SER A 166 -14.34 -19.24 -13.01
CA SER A 166 -13.35 -19.55 -14.03
C SER A 166 -12.74 -18.28 -14.63
N PRO A 167 -11.43 -18.26 -14.95
CA PRO A 167 -10.75 -17.06 -15.47
C PRO A 167 -11.44 -16.46 -16.70
N GLU A 168 -12.07 -17.29 -17.53
CA GLU A 168 -12.84 -16.87 -18.70
C GLU A 168 -14.09 -16.05 -18.31
N LYS A 169 -14.84 -16.49 -17.28
CA LYS A 169 -16.08 -15.83 -16.84
C LYS A 169 -15.83 -14.61 -15.96
N VAL A 170 -14.68 -14.56 -15.29
CA VAL A 170 -14.31 -13.50 -14.34
C VAL A 170 -13.45 -12.40 -15.01
N ARG A 171 -13.08 -12.57 -16.28
CA ARG A 171 -12.30 -11.56 -17.04
C ARG A 171 -13.01 -10.22 -17.16
N ASP A 172 -14.32 -10.24 -17.41
CA ASP A 172 -15.14 -9.04 -17.52
C ASP A 172 -15.45 -8.43 -16.14
N ALA A 173 -15.06 -7.16 -15.96
CA ALA A 173 -15.29 -6.42 -14.72
C ALA A 173 -16.78 -6.28 -14.38
N THR A 174 -17.63 -6.11 -15.39
CA THR A 174 -19.08 -5.96 -15.21
C THR A 174 -19.68 -7.24 -14.65
N ARG A 175 -19.27 -8.39 -15.21
CA ARG A 175 -19.68 -9.71 -14.72
C ARG A 175 -19.20 -10.00 -13.30
N ARG A 176 -17.97 -9.60 -12.94
CA ARG A 176 -17.48 -9.69 -11.54
C ARG A 176 -18.37 -8.93 -10.58
N ASP A 177 -18.78 -7.73 -10.96
CA ASP A 177 -19.65 -6.88 -10.14
C ASP A 177 -21.03 -7.48 -9.95
N PHE A 178 -21.63 -8.03 -11.02
CA PHE A 178 -22.90 -8.75 -10.91
C PHE A 178 -22.77 -10.01 -10.05
N LEU A 179 -21.66 -10.75 -10.17
CA LEU A 179 -21.44 -11.97 -9.40
C LEU A 179 -21.32 -11.65 -7.91
N ALA A 180 -20.54 -10.62 -7.57
CA ALA A 180 -20.41 -10.16 -6.19
C ALA A 180 -21.75 -9.74 -5.59
N ARG A 181 -22.56 -8.98 -6.33
CA ARG A 181 -23.90 -8.57 -5.88
C ARG A 181 -24.85 -9.75 -5.67
N ALA A 182 -24.77 -10.77 -6.52
CA ALA A 182 -25.57 -11.98 -6.37
C ALA A 182 -25.15 -12.78 -5.12
N ILE A 183 -23.85 -12.91 -4.87
CA ILE A 183 -23.29 -13.60 -3.68
C ILE A 183 -23.76 -12.90 -2.40
N GLU A 184 -23.74 -11.57 -2.41
CA GLU A 184 -24.21 -10.74 -1.29
C GLU A 184 -25.72 -10.90 -1.05
N SER A 185 -26.54 -10.75 -2.09
CA SER A 185 -28.00 -10.74 -1.94
C SER A 185 -28.59 -12.08 -1.51
N ASP A 186 -27.99 -13.20 -1.90
CA ASP A 186 -28.48 -14.54 -1.54
C ASP A 186 -27.92 -15.06 -0.20
N ASN A 187 -27.20 -14.23 0.57
CA ASN A 187 -26.45 -14.66 1.77
C ASN A 187 -25.56 -15.88 1.47
N TYR A 188 -24.96 -15.90 0.29
CA TYR A 188 -24.34 -17.09 -0.27
C TYR A 188 -23.11 -17.54 0.53
N VAL A 189 -22.35 -16.57 1.07
CA VAL A 189 -21.20 -16.83 1.95
C VAL A 189 -21.62 -17.62 3.19
N ARG A 190 -22.73 -17.26 3.87
CA ARG A 190 -23.22 -18.02 5.04
C ARG A 190 -23.52 -19.46 4.67
N LYS A 191 -24.23 -19.69 3.55
CA LYS A 191 -24.55 -21.05 3.08
C LYS A 191 -23.29 -21.86 2.77
N LEU A 192 -22.26 -21.24 2.17
CA LEU A 192 -20.96 -21.88 1.92
C LEU A 192 -20.24 -22.26 3.21
N ILE A 193 -20.25 -21.38 4.22
CA ILE A 193 -19.67 -21.66 5.53
C ILE A 193 -20.41 -22.78 6.27
N ASP A 194 -21.75 -22.78 6.21
CA ASP A 194 -22.55 -23.86 6.83
C ASP A 194 -22.27 -25.21 6.16
N LEU A 195 -22.16 -25.23 4.82
CA LEU A 195 -21.75 -26.44 4.10
C LEU A 195 -20.32 -26.86 4.43
N PHE A 196 -19.40 -25.90 4.57
CA PHE A 196 -18.02 -26.16 4.98
C PHE A 196 -17.95 -26.87 6.34
N ARG A 197 -18.68 -26.38 7.35
CA ARG A 197 -18.74 -27.01 8.68
C ARG A 197 -19.20 -28.47 8.59
N ILE A 198 -20.22 -28.75 7.79
CA ILE A 198 -20.71 -30.12 7.54
C ILE A 198 -19.62 -30.97 6.83
N CYS A 199 -18.96 -30.42 5.81
CA CYS A 199 -17.91 -31.14 5.09
C CYS A 199 -16.70 -31.44 5.97
N GLU A 200 -16.35 -30.51 6.85
CA GLU A 200 -15.27 -30.65 7.82
C GLU A 200 -15.60 -31.73 8.86
N ASP A 201 -16.82 -31.74 9.41
CA ASP A 201 -17.28 -32.79 10.33
C ASP A 201 -17.31 -34.19 9.70
N LEU A 202 -17.51 -34.27 8.38
CA LEU A 202 -17.51 -35.52 7.61
C LEU A 202 -16.13 -35.92 7.06
N ASP A 203 -15.08 -35.13 7.31
CA ASP A 203 -13.74 -35.29 6.73
C ASP A 203 -13.75 -35.42 5.18
N ASN A 204 -14.69 -34.75 4.50
CA ASN A 204 -14.84 -34.81 3.05
C ASN A 204 -13.83 -33.89 2.34
N LEU A 205 -12.60 -34.38 2.15
CA LEU A 205 -11.49 -33.62 1.57
C LEU A 205 -11.76 -33.07 0.16
N GLU A 206 -12.49 -33.80 -0.69
CA GLU A 206 -12.77 -33.34 -2.06
C GLU A 206 -13.62 -32.07 -2.06
N SER A 207 -14.68 -32.06 -1.25
CA SER A 207 -15.54 -30.88 -1.11
C SER A 207 -14.85 -29.74 -0.38
N LEU A 208 -13.98 -30.04 0.60
CA LEU A 208 -13.19 -29.03 1.31
C LEU A 208 -12.20 -28.31 0.37
N HIS A 209 -11.57 -29.04 -0.56
CA HIS A 209 -10.72 -28.45 -1.60
C HIS A 209 -11.50 -27.55 -2.56
N GLN A 210 -12.73 -27.94 -2.93
CA GLN A 210 -13.58 -27.09 -3.77
C GLN A 210 -14.03 -25.83 -3.02
N LEU A 211 -14.39 -25.95 -1.74
CA LEU A 211 -14.76 -24.82 -0.89
C LEU A 211 -13.58 -23.86 -0.66
N TYR A 212 -12.35 -24.38 -0.51
CA TYR A 212 -11.13 -23.57 -0.51
C TYR A 212 -11.05 -22.68 -1.75
N GLU A 213 -11.16 -23.26 -2.95
CA GLU A 213 -11.07 -22.52 -4.21
C GLU A 213 -12.21 -21.51 -4.39
N ILE A 214 -13.44 -21.84 -3.95
CA ILE A 214 -14.58 -20.91 -3.97
C ILE A 214 -14.31 -19.72 -3.05
N ILE A 215 -13.99 -19.96 -1.77
CA ILE A 215 -13.74 -18.88 -0.81
C ILE A 215 -12.58 -18.01 -1.29
N ARG A 216 -11.47 -18.62 -1.73
CA ARG A 216 -10.33 -17.90 -2.30
C ARG A 216 -10.72 -17.05 -3.52
N SER A 217 -11.57 -17.57 -4.40
CA SER A 217 -12.07 -16.82 -5.57
C SER A 217 -12.96 -15.64 -5.18
N ILE A 218 -13.76 -15.77 -4.11
CA ILE A 218 -14.56 -14.67 -3.55
C ILE A 218 -13.64 -13.55 -3.05
N PHE A 219 -12.50 -13.87 -2.40
CA PHE A 219 -11.51 -12.86 -2.01
C PHE A 219 -10.99 -12.05 -3.21
N TYR A 220 -10.69 -12.72 -4.32
CA TYR A 220 -10.20 -12.07 -5.53
C TYR A 220 -11.25 -11.29 -6.33
N LEU A 221 -12.54 -11.34 -5.95
CA LEU A 221 -13.51 -10.36 -6.43
C LEU A 221 -13.21 -8.95 -5.91
N ASN A 222 -12.44 -8.84 -4.82
CA ASN A 222 -11.93 -7.60 -4.24
C ASN A 222 -13.05 -6.56 -4.03
N LYS A 223 -14.12 -6.96 -3.32
CA LYS A 223 -15.31 -6.13 -3.04
C LYS A 223 -15.48 -5.88 -1.55
N SER A 224 -15.74 -4.63 -1.19
CA SER A 224 -15.88 -4.18 0.21
C SER A 224 -16.99 -4.92 0.96
N THR A 225 -18.18 -5.04 0.35
CA THR A 225 -19.34 -5.68 0.98
C THR A 225 -19.09 -7.17 1.27
N LEU A 226 -18.38 -7.86 0.38
CA LEU A 226 -17.98 -9.25 0.61
C LEU A 226 -16.94 -9.36 1.73
N PHE A 227 -15.99 -8.43 1.83
CA PHE A 227 -15.03 -8.39 2.93
C PHE A 227 -15.69 -8.08 4.28
N GLU A 228 -16.70 -7.22 4.34
CA GLU A 228 -17.47 -6.98 5.57
C GLU A 228 -18.12 -8.28 6.08
N ILE A 229 -18.66 -9.10 5.17
CA ILE A 229 -19.23 -10.41 5.52
C ILE A 229 -18.12 -11.39 5.93
N LEU A 230 -17.12 -11.61 5.07
CA LEU A 230 -16.04 -12.57 5.31
C LEU A 230 -15.24 -12.29 6.58
N PHE A 231 -15.01 -11.01 6.90
CA PHE A 231 -14.24 -10.59 8.07
C PHE A 231 -15.08 -10.34 9.31
N SER A 232 -16.40 -10.53 9.24
CA SER A 232 -17.26 -10.47 10.43
C SER A 232 -16.81 -11.50 11.47
N ASP A 233 -17.03 -11.18 12.75
CA ASP A 233 -16.64 -12.09 13.85
C ASP A 233 -17.39 -13.44 13.78
N GLU A 234 -18.57 -13.47 13.15
CA GLU A 234 -19.35 -14.70 12.90
C GLU A 234 -18.63 -15.68 11.96
N PHE A 235 -17.94 -15.17 10.93
CA PHE A 235 -17.42 -16.01 9.84
C PHE A 235 -15.91 -16.07 9.73
N ILE A 236 -15.16 -15.08 10.24
CA ILE A 236 -13.72 -14.95 9.97
C ILE A 236 -12.92 -16.19 10.33
N MET A 237 -13.26 -16.86 11.43
CA MET A 237 -12.57 -18.09 11.84
C MET A 237 -12.90 -19.27 10.92
N ASP A 238 -14.15 -19.42 10.49
CA ASP A 238 -14.51 -20.45 9.52
C ASP A 238 -13.91 -20.18 8.14
N VAL A 239 -13.85 -18.90 7.71
CA VAL A 239 -13.19 -18.48 6.47
C VAL A 239 -11.71 -18.87 6.50
N ILE A 240 -11.01 -18.61 7.62
CA ILE A 240 -9.63 -19.06 7.80
C ILE A 240 -9.56 -20.59 7.76
N GLY A 241 -10.54 -21.28 8.34
CA GLY A 241 -10.68 -22.74 8.26
C GLY A 241 -10.80 -23.27 6.83
N CYS A 242 -11.64 -22.66 6.00
CA CYS A 242 -11.73 -22.98 4.57
C CYS A 242 -10.37 -22.85 3.88
N LEU A 243 -9.62 -21.78 4.22
CA LEU A 243 -8.31 -21.49 3.63
C LEU A 243 -7.19 -22.45 4.11
N GLU A 244 -7.43 -23.33 5.10
CA GLU A 244 -6.47 -24.37 5.51
C GLU A 244 -6.38 -25.56 4.54
N TYR A 245 -7.36 -25.70 3.63
CA TYR A 245 -7.53 -26.87 2.75
C TYR A 245 -7.02 -26.65 1.32
N GLU A 246 -5.89 -25.96 1.17
CA GLU A 246 -5.26 -25.73 -0.13
C GLU A 246 -4.88 -27.07 -0.83
N PRO A 247 -5.34 -27.33 -2.07
CA PRO A 247 -5.15 -28.63 -2.74
C PRO A 247 -3.68 -28.99 -3.04
N GLN A 248 -2.80 -27.98 -3.18
CA GLN A 248 -1.40 -28.17 -3.56
C GLN A 248 -0.47 -28.44 -2.36
N LEU A 249 -0.96 -28.24 -1.13
CA LEU A 249 -0.24 -28.62 0.08
C LEU A 249 -0.41 -30.13 0.31
N ASN A 250 0.72 -30.85 0.47
CA ASN A 250 0.65 -32.25 0.91
C ASN A 250 -0.11 -32.34 2.24
N LEU A 251 -0.92 -33.39 2.45
CA LEU A 251 -1.72 -33.59 3.68
C LEU A 251 -0.89 -33.56 4.99
N LYS A 252 0.43 -33.79 4.92
CA LYS A 252 1.37 -33.69 6.05
C LYS A 252 1.80 -32.26 6.39
N THR A 253 1.44 -31.29 5.56
CA THR A 253 1.78 -29.86 5.66
C THR A 253 0.53 -28.98 5.77
N LYS A 254 -0.63 -29.55 6.16
CA LYS A 254 -1.84 -28.76 6.49
C LYS A 254 -1.43 -27.67 7.47
N ARG A 255 -1.63 -26.42 7.08
CA ARG A 255 -1.31 -25.26 7.92
C ARG A 255 -2.49 -25.05 8.87
N ASN A 256 -2.30 -25.35 10.14
CA ASN A 256 -3.34 -25.16 11.17
C ASN A 256 -3.40 -23.68 11.59
N HIS A 257 -3.89 -22.83 10.69
CA HIS A 257 -4.03 -21.40 10.89
C HIS A 257 -4.95 -21.05 12.08
N ARG A 258 -6.12 -21.69 12.17
CA ARG A 258 -7.07 -21.51 13.30
C ARG A 258 -6.45 -21.94 14.63
N GLU A 259 -5.68 -23.03 14.62
CA GLU A 259 -4.98 -23.47 15.84
C GLU A 259 -3.93 -22.47 16.30
N PHE A 260 -3.15 -21.92 15.37
CA PHE A 260 -2.19 -20.87 15.68
C PHE A 260 -2.90 -19.64 16.27
N LEU A 261 -3.96 -19.15 15.62
CA LEU A 261 -4.69 -17.96 16.07
C LEU A 261 -5.43 -18.16 17.40
N ASN A 262 -5.93 -19.37 17.69
CA ASN A 262 -6.66 -19.63 18.93
C ASN A 262 -5.76 -20.03 20.11
N LYS A 263 -4.61 -20.69 19.86
CA LYS A 263 -3.78 -21.28 20.92
C LYS A 263 -2.41 -20.65 21.08
N LYS A 264 -1.83 -20.08 20.01
CA LYS A 264 -0.44 -19.57 20.00
C LYS A 264 -0.37 -18.06 19.92
N ALA A 265 -1.26 -17.42 19.17
CA ALA A 265 -1.39 -15.97 19.14
C ALA A 265 -2.07 -15.51 20.45
N THR A 266 -1.27 -15.08 21.42
CA THR A 266 -1.77 -14.54 22.68
C THR A 266 -1.97 -13.04 22.56
N PHE A 267 -3.20 -12.56 22.72
CA PHE A 267 -3.46 -11.14 22.85
C PHE A 267 -2.90 -10.64 24.18
N LYS A 268 -2.01 -9.64 24.12
CA LYS A 268 -1.33 -9.07 25.26
C LYS A 268 -1.83 -7.64 25.48
N GLU A 269 -2.68 -7.47 26.49
CA GLU A 269 -3.14 -6.15 26.91
C GLU A 269 -2.06 -5.47 27.74
N VAL A 270 -1.38 -4.47 27.16
CA VAL A 270 -0.36 -3.69 27.87
C VAL A 270 -1.03 -2.70 28.85
N ILE A 271 -2.17 -2.15 28.44
CA ILE A 271 -3.11 -1.37 29.25
C ILE A 271 -4.49 -2.00 29.09
N PRO A 272 -5.27 -2.19 30.18
CA PRO A 272 -6.62 -2.76 30.08
C PRO A 272 -7.53 -1.95 29.15
N ILE A 273 -8.13 -2.63 28.17
CA ILE A 273 -9.06 -2.01 27.23
C ILE A 273 -10.50 -2.34 27.64
N GLY A 274 -11.23 -1.36 28.16
CA GLY A 274 -12.62 -1.56 28.58
C GLY A 274 -13.64 -1.54 27.44
N ASN A 275 -13.27 -1.03 26.26
CA ASN A 275 -14.17 -0.91 25.11
C ASN A 275 -14.17 -2.22 24.30
N GLN A 276 -15.29 -2.94 24.33
CA GLN A 276 -15.46 -4.21 23.62
C GLN A 276 -15.41 -4.05 22.09
N GLU A 277 -15.90 -2.92 21.55
CA GLU A 277 -15.87 -2.64 20.12
C GLU A 277 -14.43 -2.49 19.62
N LEU A 278 -13.61 -1.76 20.39
CA LEU A 278 -12.18 -1.64 20.13
C LEU A 278 -11.47 -2.99 20.18
N LEU A 279 -11.78 -3.85 21.16
CA LEU A 279 -11.21 -5.20 21.24
C LEU A 279 -11.56 -6.04 20.00
N VAL A 280 -12.82 -6.02 19.58
CA VAL A 280 -13.26 -6.72 18.35
C VAL A 280 -12.50 -6.20 17.14
N LYS A 281 -12.33 -4.88 17.01
CA LYS A 281 -11.57 -4.25 15.92
C LYS A 281 -10.08 -4.64 15.93
N ILE A 282 -9.44 -4.68 17.09
CA ILE A 282 -8.04 -5.11 17.23
C ILE A 282 -7.88 -6.56 16.77
N HIS A 283 -8.72 -7.46 17.27
CA HIS A 283 -8.69 -8.88 16.86
C HIS A 283 -9.00 -9.07 15.38
N GLN A 284 -10.00 -8.35 14.86
CA GLN A 284 -10.35 -8.38 13.44
C GLN A 284 -9.17 -7.92 12.58
N THR A 285 -8.52 -6.81 12.95
CA THR A 285 -7.36 -6.28 12.23
C THR A 285 -6.20 -7.26 12.22
N TYR A 286 -5.89 -7.88 13.35
CA TYR A 286 -4.85 -8.90 13.43
C TYR A 286 -5.15 -10.12 12.55
N ARG A 287 -6.39 -10.62 12.58
CA ARG A 287 -6.83 -11.76 11.77
C ARG A 287 -6.79 -11.45 10.26
N ILE A 288 -7.21 -10.25 9.85
CA ILE A 288 -7.14 -9.83 8.44
C ILE A 288 -5.68 -9.68 8.00
N GLN A 289 -4.83 -9.05 8.81
CA GLN A 289 -3.39 -8.94 8.52
C GLN A 289 -2.75 -10.33 8.41
N TYR A 290 -3.14 -11.28 9.27
CA TYR A 290 -2.68 -12.67 9.18
C TYR A 290 -3.14 -13.35 7.88
N ILE A 291 -4.40 -13.16 7.47
CA ILE A 291 -4.88 -13.67 6.17
C ILE A 291 -4.03 -13.10 5.04
N GLN A 292 -3.76 -11.79 5.06
CA GLN A 292 -2.94 -11.12 4.06
C GLN A 292 -1.52 -11.68 4.00
N ASP A 293 -0.83 -11.77 5.14
CA ASP A 293 0.62 -12.01 5.15
C ASP A 293 0.96 -13.51 5.12
N ALA A 294 0.14 -14.35 5.75
CA ALA A 294 0.45 -15.76 5.96
C ALA A 294 -0.37 -16.73 5.08
N ILE A 295 -1.57 -16.33 4.65
CA ILE A 295 -2.50 -17.21 3.92
C ILE A 295 -2.55 -16.85 2.43
N LEU A 296 -2.80 -15.56 2.12
CA LEU A 296 -2.91 -15.03 0.76
C LEU A 296 -1.85 -13.94 0.50
N PRO A 297 -0.54 -14.23 0.65
CA PRO A 297 0.51 -13.27 0.37
C PRO A 297 0.47 -12.86 -1.10
N ALA A 298 0.84 -11.60 -1.38
CA ALA A 298 0.97 -11.12 -2.74
C ALA A 298 1.94 -12.03 -3.53
N PRO A 299 1.56 -12.58 -4.69
CA PRO A 299 2.41 -13.49 -5.45
C PRO A 299 3.72 -12.83 -5.91
N SER A 300 3.71 -11.50 -6.07
CA SER A 300 4.88 -10.69 -6.36
C SER A 300 4.71 -9.26 -5.83
N LEU A 301 5.84 -8.56 -5.64
CA LEU A 301 5.89 -7.13 -5.27
C LEU A 301 5.17 -6.21 -6.28
N PHE A 302 4.91 -6.68 -7.51
CA PHE A 302 4.23 -5.90 -8.55
C PHE A 302 2.71 -6.11 -8.56
N GLU A 303 2.19 -7.05 -7.78
CA GLU A 303 0.76 -7.38 -7.67
C GLU A 303 0.14 -6.93 -6.32
N GLU A 304 0.79 -6.02 -5.59
CA GLU A 304 0.30 -5.48 -4.30
C GLU A 304 -1.13 -4.92 -4.37
N ASN A 305 -1.59 -4.52 -5.56
CA ASN A 305 -2.93 -3.98 -5.79
C ASN A 305 -4.03 -5.03 -5.99
N LEU A 306 -3.69 -6.34 -6.04
CA LEU A 306 -4.66 -7.41 -6.30
C LEU A 306 -5.77 -7.50 -5.23
N LEU A 307 -5.43 -7.17 -3.98
CA LEU A 307 -6.35 -7.09 -2.83
C LEU A 307 -6.41 -5.67 -2.25
N SER A 308 -6.41 -4.66 -3.13
CA SER A 308 -6.44 -3.24 -2.74
C SER A 308 -7.59 -2.88 -1.80
N THR A 309 -8.76 -3.51 -1.93
CA THR A 309 -9.89 -3.26 -1.02
C THR A 309 -9.65 -3.86 0.37
N MET A 310 -8.90 -4.96 0.48
CA MET A 310 -8.46 -5.50 1.77
C MET A 310 -7.46 -4.56 2.45
N ASN A 311 -6.52 -3.97 1.68
CA ASN A 311 -5.62 -2.92 2.18
C ASN A 311 -6.41 -1.72 2.71
N SER A 312 -7.46 -1.29 1.99
CA SER A 312 -8.36 -0.22 2.47
C SER A 312 -9.06 -0.61 3.76
N PHE A 313 -9.54 -1.86 3.89
CA PHE A 313 -10.18 -2.35 5.10
C PHE A 313 -9.23 -2.30 6.31
N LEU A 314 -8.00 -2.78 6.15
CA LEU A 314 -6.95 -2.68 7.16
C LEU A 314 -6.62 -1.23 7.51
N PHE A 315 -6.54 -0.35 6.50
CA PHE A 315 -6.31 1.07 6.71
C PHE A 315 -7.40 1.70 7.58
N PHE A 316 -8.68 1.50 7.24
CA PHE A 316 -9.79 2.07 8.02
C PHE A 316 -9.86 1.50 9.44
N ASN A 317 -9.61 0.20 9.61
CA ASN A 317 -9.52 -0.40 10.94
C ASN A 317 -8.39 0.21 11.78
N LYS A 318 -7.21 0.45 11.19
CA LYS A 318 -6.08 1.10 11.88
C LYS A 318 -6.42 2.53 12.31
N VAL A 319 -7.07 3.29 11.44
CA VAL A 319 -7.58 4.64 11.75
C VAL A 319 -8.52 4.58 12.95
N GLU A 320 -9.51 3.69 12.92
CA GLU A 320 -10.53 3.57 13.97
C GLU A 320 -9.92 3.11 15.31
N ILE A 321 -9.01 2.13 15.30
CA ILE A 321 -8.28 1.68 16.50
C ILE A 321 -7.54 2.86 17.14
N VAL A 322 -6.79 3.63 16.34
CA VAL A 322 -6.03 4.77 16.87
C VAL A 322 -6.97 5.83 17.41
N THR A 323 -8.01 6.19 16.66
CA THR A 323 -9.01 7.18 17.07
C THR A 323 -9.67 6.81 18.40
N LEU A 324 -10.15 5.57 18.54
CA LEU A 324 -10.78 5.10 19.78
C LEU A 324 -9.81 5.11 20.98
N LEU A 325 -8.51 4.89 20.76
CA LEU A 325 -7.51 4.89 21.81
C LEU A 325 -7.09 6.30 22.25
N TYR A 326 -6.81 7.21 21.31
CA TYR A 326 -6.33 8.56 21.69
C TYR A 326 -7.46 9.47 22.14
N GLU A 327 -8.70 9.25 21.68
CA GLU A 327 -9.86 10.00 22.13
C GLU A 327 -10.39 9.52 23.50
N ASP A 328 -9.91 8.38 24.02
CA ASP A 328 -10.18 7.95 25.38
C ASP A 328 -9.23 8.63 26.38
N PRO A 329 -9.68 9.65 27.13
CA PRO A 329 -8.82 10.36 28.07
C PRO A 329 -8.37 9.47 29.23
N LYS A 330 -9.13 8.43 29.58
CA LYS A 330 -8.75 7.49 30.66
C LYS A 330 -7.62 6.61 30.21
N PHE A 331 -7.66 6.14 28.97
CA PHE A 331 -6.61 5.30 28.39
C PHE A 331 -5.27 6.03 28.38
N LEU A 332 -5.19 7.23 27.80
CA LEU A 332 -3.95 8.00 27.76
C LEU A 332 -3.44 8.35 29.17
N THR A 333 -4.33 8.76 30.08
CA THR A 333 -3.94 9.05 31.46
C THR A 333 -3.35 7.81 32.16
N GLN A 334 -3.96 6.64 31.96
CA GLN A 334 -3.46 5.39 32.54
C GLN A 334 -2.14 4.93 31.90
N LEU A 335 -2.01 5.06 30.58
CA LEU A 335 -0.79 4.75 29.84
C LEU A 335 0.40 5.55 30.37
N PHE A 336 0.27 6.87 30.42
CA PHE A 336 1.37 7.75 30.84
C PHE A 336 1.63 7.72 32.35
N SER A 337 0.61 7.52 33.18
CA SER A 337 0.85 7.30 34.62
C SER A 337 1.61 6.00 34.89
N THR A 338 1.33 4.94 34.12
CA THR A 338 2.07 3.68 34.24
C THR A 338 3.51 3.83 33.75
N LEU A 339 3.74 4.54 32.63
CA LEU A 339 5.08 4.79 32.09
C LEU A 339 5.96 5.66 32.99
N LYS A 340 5.35 6.54 33.80
CA LYS A 340 6.03 7.41 34.76
C LYS A 340 6.19 6.79 36.15
N ASP A 341 5.77 5.54 36.35
CA ASP A 341 5.97 4.84 37.62
C ASP A 341 7.40 4.32 37.72
N ASP A 342 8.16 4.82 38.68
CA ASP A 342 9.55 4.43 38.95
C ASP A 342 9.69 2.92 39.26
N ASN A 343 8.61 2.28 39.74
CA ASN A 343 8.61 0.86 40.12
C ASN A 343 8.17 -0.09 38.99
N LEU A 344 8.03 0.43 37.76
CA LEU A 344 7.61 -0.36 36.62
C LEU A 344 8.67 -1.45 36.28
N PRO A 345 8.28 -2.72 36.12
CA PRO A 345 9.19 -3.77 35.69
C PRO A 345 9.72 -3.52 34.27
N ASP A 346 10.99 -3.84 34.02
CA ASP A 346 11.65 -3.59 32.73
C ASP A 346 10.92 -4.22 31.54
N ASP A 347 10.43 -5.46 31.67
CA ASP A 347 9.66 -6.14 30.63
C ASP A 347 8.38 -5.36 30.27
N LYS A 348 7.65 -4.89 31.29
CA LYS A 348 6.41 -4.14 31.09
C LYS A 348 6.69 -2.74 30.52
N ARG A 349 7.79 -2.12 30.91
CA ARG A 349 8.26 -0.85 30.35
C ARG A 349 8.56 -0.99 28.85
N LYS A 350 9.28 -2.05 28.48
CA LYS A 350 9.57 -2.40 27.09
C LYS A 350 8.29 -2.61 26.28
N ASP A 351 7.33 -3.36 26.82
CA ASP A 351 6.03 -3.57 26.15
C ASP A 351 5.26 -2.27 25.92
N LEU A 352 5.23 -1.38 26.91
CA LEU A 352 4.57 -0.07 26.79
C LEU A 352 5.25 0.81 25.75
N MET A 353 6.58 0.74 25.65
CA MET A 353 7.32 1.51 24.67
C MET A 353 7.14 0.95 23.25
N LEU A 354 7.09 -0.38 23.08
CA LEU A 354 6.74 -1.01 21.81
C LEU A 354 5.30 -0.68 21.39
N PHE A 355 4.36 -0.67 22.34
CA PHE A 355 2.99 -0.23 22.09
C PHE A 355 2.95 1.23 21.61
N LEU A 356 3.66 2.15 22.28
CA LEU A 356 3.74 3.55 21.86
C LEU A 356 4.33 3.71 20.45
N LYS A 357 5.36 2.93 20.12
CA LYS A 357 5.91 2.88 18.75
C LYS A 357 4.84 2.48 17.75
N GLU A 358 4.14 1.37 17.96
CA GLU A 358 3.06 0.92 17.06
C GLU A 358 1.92 1.94 16.98
N PHE A 359 1.58 2.59 18.10
CA PHE A 359 0.55 3.62 18.17
C PHE A 359 0.92 4.84 17.31
N CYS A 360 2.18 5.28 17.35
CA CYS A 360 2.70 6.32 16.47
C CYS A 360 2.73 5.88 15.00
N VAL A 361 3.11 4.62 14.71
CA VAL A 361 3.07 4.10 13.33
C VAL A 361 1.64 4.14 12.78
N PHE A 362 0.64 3.70 13.55
CA PHE A 362 -0.74 3.75 13.08
C PHE A 362 -1.25 5.19 12.96
N SER A 363 -0.74 6.14 13.75
CA SER A 363 -1.10 7.56 13.63
C SER A 363 -0.79 8.16 12.24
N GLN A 364 0.14 7.56 11.48
CA GLN A 364 0.44 7.96 10.10
C GLN A 364 -0.72 7.71 9.14
N THR A 365 -1.67 6.83 9.50
CA THR A 365 -2.90 6.58 8.74
C THR A 365 -3.96 7.67 8.94
N LEU A 366 -3.82 8.50 9.99
CA LEU A 366 -4.76 9.57 10.27
C LEU A 366 -4.62 10.72 9.25
N GLN A 367 -5.72 11.42 9.02
CA GLN A 367 -5.69 12.70 8.31
C GLN A 367 -4.87 13.73 9.10
N GLN A 368 -4.23 14.67 8.39
CA GLN A 368 -3.30 15.65 8.97
C GLN A 368 -3.82 16.29 10.27
N GLN A 369 -5.05 16.81 10.27
CA GLN A 369 -5.62 17.47 11.45
C GLN A 369 -5.75 16.54 12.67
N ASN A 370 -6.18 15.29 12.46
CA ASN A 370 -6.31 14.32 13.55
C ASN A 370 -4.93 13.83 14.03
N ARG A 371 -3.97 13.75 13.11
CA ARG A 371 -2.58 13.43 13.44
C ARG A 371 -1.95 14.52 14.31
N ASP A 372 -2.16 15.78 13.98
CA ASP A 372 -1.69 16.91 14.79
C ASP A 372 -2.30 16.87 16.21
N ASN A 373 -3.61 16.62 16.30
CA ASN A 373 -4.31 16.46 17.58
C ASN A 373 -3.78 15.28 18.40
N PHE A 374 -3.51 14.15 17.75
CA PHE A 374 -2.94 12.95 18.36
C PHE A 374 -1.58 13.26 19.01
N PHE A 375 -0.65 13.86 18.26
CA PHE A 375 0.68 14.18 18.80
C PHE A 375 0.62 15.27 19.87
N GLN A 376 -0.30 16.24 19.74
CA GLN A 376 -0.55 17.23 20.80
C GLN A 376 -1.04 16.58 22.10
N ALA A 377 -1.90 15.56 22.01
CA ALA A 377 -2.37 14.81 23.18
C ALA A 377 -1.20 14.06 23.86
N LEU A 378 -0.37 13.36 23.09
CA LEU A 378 0.83 12.69 23.63
C LEU A 378 1.81 13.69 24.28
N ALA A 379 2.04 14.84 23.64
CA ALA A 379 2.87 15.92 24.17
C ALA A 379 2.34 16.46 25.51
N THR A 380 1.02 16.69 25.60
CA THR A 380 0.36 17.17 26.83
C THR A 380 0.51 16.18 27.98
N HIS A 381 0.51 14.87 27.70
CA HIS A 381 0.77 13.84 28.70
C HIS A 381 2.26 13.63 29.01
N GLY A 382 3.17 14.32 28.34
CA GLY A 382 4.61 14.31 28.63
C GLY A 382 5.39 13.18 27.96
N ILE A 383 5.05 12.80 26.73
CA ILE A 383 5.77 11.77 25.96
C ILE A 383 7.27 12.07 25.81
N LEU A 384 7.67 13.33 25.67
CA LEU A 384 9.07 13.71 25.48
C LEU A 384 9.92 13.42 26.74
N ASN A 385 9.36 13.62 27.92
CA ASN A 385 10.00 13.21 29.17
C ASN A 385 10.08 11.69 29.30
N VAL A 386 9.05 10.96 28.85
CA VAL A 386 9.12 9.49 28.80
C VAL A 386 10.25 9.03 27.88
N ILE A 387 10.36 9.59 26.66
CA ILE A 387 11.44 9.27 25.72
C ILE A 387 12.81 9.53 26.36
N GLN A 388 13.00 10.69 26.98
CA GLN A 388 14.24 11.04 27.67
C GLN A 388 14.64 9.97 28.70
N VAL A 389 13.70 9.58 29.58
CA VAL A 389 13.93 8.51 30.56
C VAL A 389 14.26 7.19 29.87
N MET A 390 13.53 6.82 28.81
CA MET A 390 13.77 5.57 28.09
C MET A 390 15.15 5.52 27.40
N LEU A 391 15.65 6.64 26.88
CA LEU A 391 16.97 6.73 26.27
C LEU A 391 18.11 6.59 27.29
N SER A 392 17.85 6.92 28.56
CA SER A 392 18.82 6.73 29.64
C SER A 392 18.98 5.28 30.11
N LEU A 393 18.12 4.35 29.64
CA LEU A 393 18.15 2.93 30.03
C LEU A 393 19.07 2.10 29.12
N ASP A 394 19.70 1.06 29.65
CA ASP A 394 20.65 0.20 28.90
C ASP A 394 19.99 -0.82 27.94
N ASP A 395 18.67 -0.80 27.72
CA ASP A 395 18.00 -1.72 26.79
C ASP A 395 17.92 -1.16 25.36
N VAL A 396 18.69 -1.77 24.45
CA VAL A 396 18.77 -1.38 23.02
C VAL A 396 17.40 -1.35 22.34
N THR A 397 16.51 -2.32 22.63
CA THR A 397 15.18 -2.36 21.99
C THR A 397 14.30 -1.20 22.44
N THR A 398 14.31 -0.89 23.75
CA THR A 398 13.56 0.23 24.33
C THR A 398 14.08 1.56 23.82
N LYS A 399 15.41 1.74 23.73
CA LYS A 399 16.02 2.92 23.12
C LYS A 399 15.57 3.11 21.67
N GLN A 400 15.67 2.07 20.84
CA GLN A 400 15.25 2.15 19.45
C GLN A 400 13.77 2.52 19.32
N ALA A 401 12.89 1.91 20.13
CA ALA A 401 11.47 2.25 20.13
C ALA A 401 11.22 3.71 20.56
N ALA A 402 11.96 4.22 21.54
CA ALA A 402 11.89 5.61 21.96
C ALA A 402 12.37 6.59 20.86
N LEU A 403 13.44 6.23 20.14
CA LEU A 403 13.94 7.01 18.99
C LEU A 403 12.94 7.03 17.83
N ASP A 404 12.27 5.92 17.54
CA ASP A 404 11.24 5.84 16.49
C ASP A 404 10.01 6.72 16.84
N VAL A 405 9.63 6.76 18.12
CA VAL A 405 8.56 7.65 18.60
C VAL A 405 9.02 9.12 18.56
N PHE A 406 10.25 9.41 18.97
CA PHE A 406 10.84 10.74 18.87
C PHE A 406 10.83 11.24 17.42
N ALA A 407 11.30 10.42 16.48
CA ALA A 407 11.27 10.69 15.05
C ALA A 407 9.87 11.06 14.57
N SER A 408 8.87 10.25 14.94
CA SER A 408 7.47 10.48 14.57
C SER A 408 6.93 11.84 15.06
N ILE A 409 7.32 12.26 16.27
CA ILE A 409 6.91 13.56 16.83
C ILE A 409 7.64 14.70 16.14
N VAL A 410 8.96 14.57 15.88
CA VAL A 410 9.75 15.59 15.19
C VAL A 410 9.25 15.81 13.77
N GLU A 411 8.92 14.74 13.04
CA GLU A 411 8.36 14.85 11.68
C GLU A 411 7.00 15.57 11.67
N CYS A 412 6.17 15.35 12.69
CA CYS A 412 4.83 15.94 12.74
C CYS A 412 4.84 17.38 13.26
N ASN A 413 5.54 17.66 14.36
CA ASN A 413 5.54 18.97 15.01
C ASN A 413 6.90 19.26 15.70
N PRO A 414 7.90 19.72 14.93
CA PRO A 414 9.20 20.11 15.47
C PRO A 414 9.14 21.17 16.57
N SER A 415 8.18 22.11 16.47
CA SER A 415 8.06 23.24 17.42
C SER A 415 7.73 22.78 18.83
N THR A 416 6.88 21.77 18.98
CA THR A 416 6.54 21.20 20.30
C THR A 416 7.76 20.57 20.96
N VAL A 417 8.62 19.92 20.16
CA VAL A 417 9.87 19.32 20.64
C VAL A 417 10.86 20.40 21.09
N ARG A 418 10.99 21.48 20.30
CA ARG A 418 11.84 22.63 20.66
C ARG A 418 11.39 23.32 21.94
N GLU A 419 10.09 23.55 22.10
CA GLU A 419 9.52 24.15 23.30
C GLU A 419 9.84 23.29 24.54
N TYR A 420 9.65 21.97 24.45
CA TYR A 420 10.01 21.06 25.53
C TYR A 420 11.52 21.13 25.86
N MET A 421 12.40 21.08 24.87
CA MET A 421 13.85 21.15 25.07
C MET A 421 14.27 22.48 25.73
N LEU A 422 13.63 23.60 25.39
CA LEU A 422 13.87 24.88 26.05
C LEU A 422 13.42 24.90 27.51
N GLN A 423 12.25 24.32 27.82
CA GLN A 423 11.74 24.19 29.19
C GLN A 423 12.64 23.26 30.03
N GLU A 424 13.06 22.15 29.44
CA GLU A 424 14.00 21.20 30.03
C GLU A 424 15.34 21.86 30.35
N ALA A 425 15.89 22.65 29.41
CA ALA A 425 17.16 23.34 29.58
C ALA A 425 17.17 24.39 30.70
N GLN A 426 16.00 24.87 31.14
CA GLN A 426 15.89 25.76 32.30
C GLN A 426 15.93 24.97 33.62
N SER A 427 15.52 23.71 33.59
CA SER A 427 15.36 22.86 34.78
C SER A 427 16.58 21.97 35.03
N ILE A 428 17.18 21.43 33.98
CA ILE A 428 18.29 20.49 34.03
C ILE A 428 19.60 21.24 33.74
N GLN A 429 20.53 21.23 34.70
CA GLN A 429 21.85 21.86 34.53
C GLN A 429 22.89 20.92 33.91
N ASP A 430 22.73 19.61 34.08
CA ASP A 430 23.60 18.62 33.45
C ASP A 430 23.30 18.57 31.95
N ASP A 431 24.33 18.71 31.12
CA ASP A 431 24.19 18.65 29.67
C ASP A 431 23.98 17.19 29.20
N ASP A 432 24.48 16.19 29.92
CA ASP A 432 24.41 14.79 29.52
C ASP A 432 22.99 14.19 29.68
N GLU A 433 22.16 14.82 30.52
CA GLU A 433 20.76 14.41 30.76
C GLU A 433 19.76 15.02 29.77
N LEU A 434 20.17 16.02 28.97
CA LEU A 434 19.26 16.71 28.04
C LEU A 434 18.82 15.77 26.92
N LEU A 435 17.52 15.79 26.56
CA LEU A 435 16.97 14.94 25.51
C LEU A 435 17.73 15.07 24.19
N LEU A 436 18.09 16.31 23.81
CA LEU A 436 18.84 16.55 22.58
C LEU A 436 20.24 15.92 22.61
N ASN A 437 20.92 15.98 23.75
CA ASN A 437 22.26 15.44 23.91
C ASN A 437 22.25 13.91 24.02
N LEU A 438 21.20 13.33 24.59
CA LEU A 438 20.95 11.88 24.54
C LEU A 438 20.79 11.40 23.09
N VAL A 439 19.96 12.09 22.29
CA VAL A 439 19.81 11.76 20.85
C VAL A 439 21.14 11.92 20.09
N ILE A 440 21.91 12.98 20.36
CA ILE A 440 23.25 13.16 19.77
C ILE A 440 24.20 12.02 20.18
N SER A 441 24.14 11.57 21.43
CA SER A 441 24.97 10.46 21.92
C SER A 441 24.63 9.15 21.20
N GLU A 442 23.35 8.90 20.91
CA GLU A 442 22.91 7.74 20.11
C GLU A 442 23.38 7.84 18.65
N ILE A 443 23.39 9.03 18.04
CA ILE A 443 24.01 9.24 16.70
C ILE A 443 25.48 8.83 16.70
N GLN A 444 26.20 9.15 17.77
CA GLN A 444 27.63 8.87 17.89
C GLN A 444 27.93 7.41 18.25
N SER A 445 26.95 6.72 18.82
CA SER A 445 27.09 5.34 19.32
C SER A 445 26.46 4.31 18.37
N ASP A 446 26.10 4.71 17.15
CA ASP A 446 25.45 3.83 16.17
C ASP A 446 26.31 2.58 15.91
N PRO A 447 25.82 1.37 16.28
CA PRO A 447 26.58 0.15 16.14
C PRO A 447 26.69 -0.32 14.68
N ASP A 448 25.86 0.19 13.77
CA ASP A 448 25.81 -0.27 12.38
C ASP A 448 25.50 0.86 11.37
N PRO A 449 26.54 1.45 10.75
CA PRO A 449 26.39 2.49 9.73
C PRO A 449 25.57 2.05 8.50
N GLU A 450 25.45 0.75 8.21
CA GLU A 450 24.69 0.26 7.05
C GLU A 450 23.18 0.38 7.24
N LEU A 451 22.71 0.40 8.50
CA LEU A 451 21.28 0.52 8.83
C LEU A 451 20.76 1.96 8.82
N SER A 452 21.61 2.94 8.49
CA SER A 452 21.24 4.36 8.36
C SER A 452 20.59 4.98 9.61
N GLY A 453 20.75 4.39 10.79
CA GLY A 453 20.14 4.84 12.05
C GLY A 453 20.59 6.24 12.44
N ALA A 454 21.91 6.44 12.55
CA ALA A 454 22.51 7.75 12.77
C ALA A 454 22.16 8.77 11.68
N LEU A 455 22.07 8.34 10.42
CA LEU A 455 21.71 9.22 9.31
C LEU A 455 20.28 9.75 9.46
N ASN A 456 19.34 8.90 9.84
CA ASN A 456 17.95 9.29 10.09
C ASN A 456 17.86 10.25 11.29
N LEU A 457 18.53 9.93 12.40
CA LEU A 457 18.61 10.83 13.56
C LEU A 457 19.24 12.18 13.22
N MET A 458 20.25 12.21 12.35
CA MET A 458 20.84 13.46 11.85
C MET A 458 19.85 14.28 11.02
N ASN A 459 18.98 13.63 10.23
CA ASN A 459 17.91 14.32 9.53
C ASN A 459 16.90 14.95 10.49
N TYR A 460 16.55 14.26 11.58
CA TYR A 460 15.68 14.81 12.63
C TYR A 460 16.34 15.96 13.39
N LEU A 461 17.63 15.85 13.70
CA LEU A 461 18.41 16.95 14.26
C LEU A 461 18.39 18.16 13.32
N LYS A 462 18.59 17.93 12.01
CA LYS A 462 18.46 18.98 10.99
C LYS A 462 17.09 19.63 11.01
N LEU A 463 16.00 18.86 11.05
CA LEU A 463 14.63 19.40 11.12
C LEU A 463 14.43 20.31 12.33
N LEU A 464 15.06 19.99 13.47
CA LEU A 464 14.98 20.78 14.68
C LEU A 464 15.81 22.07 14.60
N ILE A 465 17.01 22.05 14.02
CA ILE A 465 17.93 23.20 14.00
C ILE A 465 17.81 24.11 12.77
N ASP A 466 17.20 23.63 11.68
CA ASP A 466 17.12 24.38 10.43
C ASP A 466 16.28 25.66 10.63
N PRO A 467 16.87 26.87 10.46
CA PRO A 467 16.16 28.12 10.63
C PRO A 467 14.96 28.30 9.69
N GLU A 468 14.93 27.62 8.54
CA GLU A 468 13.81 27.68 7.60
C GLU A 468 12.56 27.01 8.17
N ASN A 469 12.73 25.97 8.99
CA ASN A 469 11.65 25.25 9.65
C ASN A 469 11.07 25.98 10.88
N MET A 470 11.66 27.13 11.25
CA MET A 470 11.23 27.95 12.40
C MET A 470 10.42 29.18 11.97
N MET A 471 10.27 29.43 10.67
CA MET A 471 9.70 30.67 10.13
C MET A 471 8.19 30.85 10.40
N ALA A 472 7.49 29.77 10.75
CA ALA A 472 6.07 29.79 11.10
C ALA A 472 5.80 30.20 12.55
N VAL A 473 6.84 30.27 13.40
CA VAL A 473 6.71 30.57 14.82
C VAL A 473 7.49 31.85 15.15
N SER A 474 7.17 32.49 16.29
CA SER A 474 7.69 33.80 16.66
C SER A 474 9.21 33.90 16.54
N ILE A 475 9.72 35.07 16.15
CA ILE A 475 11.16 35.37 16.03
C ILE A 475 11.93 35.05 17.33
N SER A 476 11.23 35.05 18.48
CA SER A 476 11.76 34.68 19.80
C SER A 476 12.21 33.22 19.86
N GLU A 477 11.37 32.27 19.43
CA GLU A 477 11.67 30.83 19.52
C GLU A 477 12.93 30.48 18.74
N LYS A 478 13.04 31.00 17.51
CA LYS A 478 14.23 30.79 16.67
C LYS A 478 15.52 31.21 17.38
N THR A 479 15.50 32.38 18.03
CA THR A 479 16.69 32.92 18.68
C THR A 479 17.02 32.14 19.93
N GLU A 480 16.00 31.82 20.74
CA GLU A 480 16.14 31.07 21.99
C GLU A 480 16.65 29.64 21.74
N PHE A 481 16.02 28.90 20.82
CA PHE A 481 16.38 27.50 20.55
C PHE A 481 17.77 27.37 19.92
N LEU A 482 18.12 28.22 18.95
CA LEU A 482 19.46 28.20 18.38
C LEU A 482 20.52 28.58 19.42
N THR A 483 20.23 29.56 20.28
CA THR A 483 21.15 29.93 21.37
C THR A 483 21.36 28.75 22.32
N PHE A 484 20.29 28.05 22.70
CA PHE A 484 20.35 26.81 23.48
C PHE A 484 21.24 25.77 22.79
N PHE A 485 20.98 25.45 21.53
CA PHE A 485 21.74 24.46 20.77
C PHE A 485 23.24 24.78 20.74
N TYR A 486 23.60 26.02 20.39
CA TYR A 486 25.01 26.42 20.29
C TYR A 486 25.74 26.41 21.63
N ILE A 487 25.05 26.71 22.73
CA ILE A 487 25.65 26.77 24.07
C ILE A 487 25.75 25.39 24.71
N ARG A 488 24.69 24.56 24.62
CA ARG A 488 24.54 23.33 25.42
C ARG A 488 24.70 22.03 24.66
N SER A 489 24.61 22.05 23.32
CA SER A 489 24.59 20.81 22.51
C SER A 489 25.67 20.75 21.43
N MET A 490 26.16 21.90 20.96
CA MET A 490 27.17 21.95 19.89
C MET A 490 28.48 21.26 20.30
N SER A 491 28.90 21.42 21.56
CA SER A 491 30.10 20.76 22.10
C SER A 491 29.95 19.23 22.08
N VAL A 492 28.79 18.71 22.45
CA VAL A 492 28.48 17.28 22.43
C VAL A 492 28.51 16.75 21.00
N LEU A 493 27.85 17.44 20.06
CA LEU A 493 27.82 17.05 18.65
C LEU A 493 29.21 17.01 18.02
N LEU A 494 30.07 17.98 18.34
CA LEU A 494 31.42 18.07 17.81
C LEU A 494 32.45 17.23 18.58
N ALA A 495 32.08 16.63 19.72
CA ALA A 495 33.03 15.92 20.59
C ALA A 495 33.87 14.86 19.85
N PRO A 496 33.30 13.99 18.98
CA PRO A 496 34.09 13.03 18.22
C PRO A 496 35.09 13.69 17.26
N LEU A 497 34.70 14.78 16.60
CA LEU A 497 35.58 15.53 15.70
C LEU A 497 36.73 16.21 16.46
N MET A 498 36.42 16.81 17.61
CA MET A 498 37.40 17.44 18.49
C MET A 498 38.38 16.41 19.06
N ALA A 499 37.89 15.24 19.48
CA ALA A 499 38.72 14.12 19.93
C ALA A 499 39.62 13.58 18.80
N ASN A 500 39.11 13.53 17.56
CA ASN A 500 39.90 13.08 16.42
C ASN A 500 40.97 14.09 15.96
N THR A 501 40.91 15.34 16.45
CA THR A 501 41.80 16.44 16.01
C THR A 501 42.59 17.10 17.16
N SER A 502 42.53 16.55 18.38
CA SER A 502 43.01 17.18 19.61
C SER A 502 44.50 17.55 19.61
N ASP A 503 45.32 16.86 18.82
CA ASP A 503 46.78 17.06 18.75
C ASP A 503 47.26 17.67 17.41
N LEU A 504 46.37 18.31 16.64
CA LEU A 504 46.64 18.71 15.24
C LEU A 504 47.08 17.53 14.36
N LYS A 505 46.73 16.31 14.78
CA LYS A 505 46.96 15.05 14.10
C LYS A 505 45.65 14.29 14.09
N LEU A 506 45.32 13.76 12.92
CA LEU A 506 44.15 12.93 12.72
C LEU A 506 44.40 11.57 13.41
N VAL A 507 43.54 11.19 14.36
CA VAL A 507 43.69 9.94 15.13
C VAL A 507 43.12 8.74 14.36
N ARG A 508 42.06 8.96 13.59
CA ARG A 508 41.34 8.00 12.75
C ARG A 508 40.95 8.66 11.41
N ASP A 509 41.26 7.99 10.30
CA ASP A 509 41.02 8.44 8.90
C ASP A 509 40.12 7.44 8.19
N ASP A 510 39.02 7.09 8.85
CA ASP A 510 38.08 6.07 8.41
C ASP A 510 36.90 6.80 7.73
N PHE A 511 36.96 6.86 6.39
CA PHE A 511 35.86 7.28 5.52
C PHE A 511 34.97 6.09 5.16
#